data_AF-A0A2A3JQG1-F1
#
_entry.id   AF-A0A2A3JQG1-F1
#
_cell.length_a   1.000
_cell.length_b   1.000
_cell.length_c   1.000
_cell.angle_alpha   90.00
_cell.angle_beta   90.00
_cell.angle_gamma   90.00
#
_symmetry.space_group_name_H-M   'P 1'
#
loop_
_entity.id
_entity.type
_entity.pdbx_description
1 polymer ?
#
loop_
_entity_poly.entity_id
_entity_poly.type
_entity_poly.pdbx_seq_one_letter_code
_entity_poly.pdbx_strand_id
1 'polypeptide(L)'
;MAIGPVAVLEPASPGMRARIEELCEGFDLRFVSSVESADMRAALAGARYAVTRGLRFPAELLAEAEALEMVHQWGTGIDGIPLDAPAPAASPSHALRG
;
A
#
# COMPACT_ATOMS: atom_id res chain seq x y z
N MET A 1 -16.55 -11.00 -0.38
CA MET A 1 -15.13 -11.01 -0.78
C MET A 1 -14.48 -9.79 -0.16
N ALA A 2 -13.31 -9.93 0.45
CA ALA A 2 -12.58 -8.79 0.99
C ALA A 2 -11.88 -8.02 -0.15
N ILE A 3 -11.86 -6.68 -0.06
CA ILE A 3 -11.11 -5.81 -0.97
C ILE A 3 -9.66 -5.74 -0.46
N GLY A 4 -8.71 -6.17 -1.26
CA GLY A 4 -7.30 -6.13 -0.87
C GLY A 4 -6.44 -7.15 -1.62
N PRO A 5 -5.18 -7.33 -1.20
CA PRO A 5 -4.62 -6.77 0.04
C PRO A 5 -4.33 -5.27 -0.05
N VAL A 6 -4.50 -4.55 1.07
CA VAL A 6 -4.19 -3.13 1.23
C VAL A 6 -3.03 -2.96 2.20
N ALA A 7 -1.87 -2.51 1.71
CA ALA A 7 -0.73 -2.18 2.56
C ALA A 7 -0.95 -0.80 3.20
N VAL A 8 -0.95 -0.73 4.53
CA VAL A 8 -0.95 0.54 5.28
C VAL A 8 0.49 0.81 5.71
N LEU A 9 1.14 1.75 5.04
CA LEU A 9 2.60 1.97 5.11
C LEU A 9 3.05 2.83 6.29
N GLU A 10 2.12 3.27 7.12
CA GLU A 10 2.42 3.95 8.38
C GLU A 10 2.18 3.02 9.56
N PRO A 11 3.18 2.87 10.46
CA PRO A 11 2.97 2.21 11.73
C PRO A 11 1.84 2.90 12.51
N ALA A 12 0.84 2.12 12.89
CA ALA A 12 -0.30 2.57 13.67
C ALA A 12 -0.22 2.04 15.09
N SER A 13 -0.60 2.86 16.08
CA SER A 13 -0.80 2.35 17.43
C SER A 13 -1.95 1.32 17.44
N PRO A 14 -2.02 0.41 18.43
CA PRO A 14 -3.09 -0.59 18.49
C PRO A 14 -4.50 0.02 18.45
N GLY A 15 -4.72 1.16 19.12
CA GLY A 15 -6.01 1.86 19.09
C GLY A 15 -6.34 2.47 17.73
N MET A 16 -5.34 3.02 17.02
CA MET A 16 -5.53 3.54 15.66
C MET A 16 -5.81 2.40 14.68
N ARG A 17 -5.06 1.29 14.78
CA ARG A 17 -5.27 0.09 13.97
C ARG A 17 -6.69 -0.43 14.13
N ALA A 18 -7.15 -0.63 15.37
CA ALA A 18 -8.50 -1.09 15.65
C ALA A 18 -9.56 -0.15 15.05
N ARG A 19 -9.34 1.17 15.12
CA ARG A 19 -10.25 2.15 14.53
C ARG A 19 -10.30 2.08 13.00
N ILE A 20 -9.15 1.89 12.35
CA ILE A 20 -9.08 1.73 10.89
C ILE A 20 -9.78 0.43 10.47
N GLU A 21 -9.51 -0.68 11.17
CA GLU A 21 -10.15 -1.97 10.90
C GLU A 21 -11.68 -1.90 11.05
N GLU A 22 -12.19 -1.17 12.06
CA GLU A 22 -13.63 -0.91 12.23
C GLU A 22 -14.24 -0.10 11.08
N LEU A 23 -13.55 0.96 10.63
CA LEU A 23 -14.03 1.85 9.57
C LEU A 23 -13.92 1.24 8.16
N CYS A 24 -12.99 0.32 7.97
CA CYS A 24 -12.70 -0.33 6.70
C CYS A 24 -13.15 -1.80 6.72
N GLU A 25 -14.35 -2.06 7.25
CA GLU A 25 -14.95 -3.38 7.20
C GLU A 25 -14.99 -3.90 5.76
N GLY A 26 -14.54 -5.16 5.57
CA GLY A 26 -14.47 -5.77 4.25
C GLY A 26 -13.17 -5.49 3.48
N PHE A 27 -12.19 -4.80 4.06
CA PHE A 27 -10.84 -4.69 3.50
C PHE A 27 -9.86 -5.69 4.14
N ASP A 28 -8.95 -6.26 3.34
CA ASP A 28 -7.80 -7.05 3.83
C ASP A 28 -6.62 -6.10 4.09
N LEU A 29 -6.60 -5.51 5.29
CA LEU A 29 -5.60 -4.52 5.70
C LEU A 29 -4.32 -5.18 6.23
N ARG A 30 -3.16 -4.72 5.75
CA ARG A 30 -1.83 -5.13 6.20
C ARG A 30 -1.04 -3.93 6.70
N PHE A 31 -0.94 -3.80 8.01
CA PHE A 31 -0.19 -2.73 8.65
C PHE A 31 1.30 -3.09 8.71
N VAL A 32 2.16 -2.15 8.34
CA VAL A 32 3.60 -2.28 8.58
C VAL A 32 3.90 -2.28 10.08
N SER A 33 4.92 -3.03 10.49
CA SER A 33 5.40 -3.05 11.88
C SER A 33 6.34 -1.89 12.22
N SER A 34 7.03 -1.32 11.22
CA SER A 34 7.94 -0.19 11.38
C SER A 34 8.10 0.60 10.08
N VAL A 35 8.93 1.64 10.12
CA VAL A 35 9.29 2.46 8.96
C VAL A 35 10.47 1.89 8.15
N GLU A 36 10.98 0.72 8.54
CA GLU A 36 12.09 0.08 7.85
C GLU A 36 11.64 -0.51 6.52
N SER A 37 12.46 -0.39 5.47
CA SER A 37 12.12 -0.84 4.12
C SER A 37 11.77 -2.33 4.05
N ALA A 38 12.33 -3.17 4.92
CA ALA A 38 12.01 -4.59 4.99
C ALA A 38 10.54 -4.84 5.41
N ASP A 39 10.04 -4.08 6.38
CA ASP A 39 8.66 -4.23 6.87
C ASP A 39 7.66 -3.65 5.87
N MET A 40 8.01 -2.53 5.22
CA MET A 40 7.21 -1.96 4.13
C MET A 40 7.11 -2.93 2.95
N ARG A 41 8.23 -3.55 2.55
CA ARG A 41 8.27 -4.57 1.49
C ARG A 41 7.40 -5.77 1.82
N ALA A 42 7.43 -6.23 3.08
CA ALA A 42 6.59 -7.35 3.52
C ALA A 42 5.09 -7.01 3.43
N ALA A 43 4.68 -5.80 3.81
CA ALA A 43 3.28 -5.36 3.67
C ALA A 43 2.86 -5.21 2.20
N LEU A 44 3.75 -4.72 1.33
CA LEU A 44 3.52 -4.53 -0.10
C LEU A 44 3.48 -5.83 -0.91
N ALA A 45 4.03 -6.94 -0.39
CA ALA A 45 4.10 -8.21 -1.10
C ALA A 45 2.70 -8.72 -1.52
N GLY A 46 2.42 -8.64 -2.82
CA GLY A 46 1.13 -9.02 -3.40
C GLY A 46 -0.03 -8.08 -3.06
N ALA A 47 0.24 -6.91 -2.46
CA ALA A 47 -0.79 -5.90 -2.21
C ALA A 47 -1.20 -5.22 -3.52
N ARG A 48 -2.51 -5.10 -3.73
CA ARG A 48 -3.08 -4.41 -4.89
C ARG A 48 -3.22 -2.92 -4.65
N TYR A 49 -3.34 -2.55 -3.38
CA TYR A 49 -3.53 -1.17 -2.94
C TYR A 49 -2.54 -0.84 -1.84
N ALA A 50 -2.07 0.41 -1.81
CA ALA A 50 -1.28 0.94 -0.72
C ALA A 50 -1.89 2.24 -0.22
N VAL A 51 -1.77 2.47 1.08
CA VAL A 51 -2.10 3.71 1.75
C VAL A 51 -0.82 4.27 2.34
N THR A 52 -0.57 5.55 2.09
CA THR A 52 0.51 6.31 2.72
C THR A 52 0.00 7.67 3.21
N ARG A 53 0.74 8.31 4.12
CA ARG A 53 0.40 9.59 4.76
C ARG A 53 1.62 10.50 4.81
N GLY A 54 2.32 10.52 5.94
CA GLY A 54 3.38 11.49 6.21
C GLY A 54 4.77 10.96 5.86
N LEU A 55 4.87 9.65 5.62
CA LEU A 55 6.11 9.01 5.23
C LEU A 55 6.28 9.14 3.72
N ARG A 56 7.53 9.32 3.30
CA ARG A 56 7.86 9.22 1.88
C ARG A 56 7.80 7.76 1.47
N PHE A 57 7.06 7.46 0.42
CA PHE A 57 7.06 6.16 -0.23
C PHE A 57 8.43 5.98 -0.91
N PRO A 58 9.24 4.98 -0.54
CA PRO A 58 10.54 4.74 -1.18
C PRO A 58 10.36 4.30 -2.65
N ALA A 59 11.07 4.95 -3.57
CA ALA A 59 10.91 4.71 -5.02
C ALA A 59 11.26 3.28 -5.43
N GLU A 60 12.26 2.69 -4.77
CA GLU A 60 12.66 1.30 -4.97
C GLU A 60 11.54 0.33 -4.60
N LEU A 61 10.82 0.58 -3.49
CA LEU A 61 9.72 -0.29 -3.08
C LEU A 61 8.51 -0.15 -4.00
N LEU A 62 8.28 1.04 -4.55
CA LEU A 62 7.21 1.26 -5.53
C LEU A 62 7.50 0.48 -6.82
N ALA A 63 8.73 0.55 -7.32
CA ALA A 63 9.15 -0.16 -8.52
C ALA A 63 9.08 -1.70 -8.39
N GLU A 64 9.28 -2.23 -7.18
CA GLU A 64 9.24 -3.66 -6.87
C GLU A 64 7.83 -4.19 -6.57
N ALA A 65 6.84 -3.32 -6.36
CA ALA A 65 5.49 -3.71 -5.99
C ALA A 65 4.65 -4.14 -7.21
N GLU A 66 5.00 -5.29 -7.82
CA GLU A 66 4.47 -5.76 -9.12
C GLU A 66 2.94 -5.90 -9.21
N ALA A 67 2.26 -6.11 -8.08
CA ALA A 67 0.81 -6.26 -8.00
C ALA A 67 0.07 -4.95 -7.70
N LEU A 68 0.80 -3.86 -7.43
CA LEU A 68 0.24 -2.61 -6.95
C LEU A 68 -0.44 -1.84 -8.09
N GLU A 69 -1.71 -1.54 -7.91
CA GLU A 69 -2.56 -0.86 -8.89
C GLU A 69 -2.85 0.60 -8.50
N MET A 70 -2.84 0.92 -7.19
CA MET A 70 -3.15 2.26 -6.69
C MET A 70 -2.46 2.55 -5.35
N VAL A 71 -1.94 3.77 -5.24
CA VAL A 71 -1.50 4.38 -3.98
C VAL A 71 -2.49 5.47 -3.58
N HIS A 72 -2.98 5.41 -2.35
CA HIS A 72 -3.89 6.40 -1.77
C HIS A 72 -3.18 7.19 -0.67
N GLN A 73 -3.29 8.51 -0.76
CA GLN A 73 -2.70 9.44 0.19
C GLN A 73 -3.72 9.86 1.26
N TRP A 74 -3.43 9.57 2.53
CA TRP A 74 -4.19 10.03 3.70
C TRP A 74 -3.75 11.41 4.18
N GLY A 75 -3.80 12.41 3.30
CA GLY A 75 -3.42 13.77 3.64
C GLY A 75 -3.53 14.71 2.45
N THR A 76 -2.97 15.90 2.60
CA THR A 76 -2.89 16.89 1.52
C THR A 76 -1.53 16.82 0.82
N GLY A 77 -1.51 16.97 -0.50
CA GLY A 77 -0.29 16.91 -1.31
C GLY A 77 0.14 15.49 -1.66
N ILE A 78 1.09 15.35 -2.58
CA ILE A 78 1.61 14.04 -3.05
C ILE A 78 3.14 14.01 -3.06
N ASP A 79 3.79 14.94 -2.37
CA ASP A 79 5.26 15.13 -2.36
C ASP A 79 6.03 13.92 -1.80
N GLY A 80 5.33 13.04 -1.08
CA GLY A 80 5.85 11.77 -0.56
C GLY A 80 5.77 10.60 -1.54
N ILE A 81 5.04 10.73 -2.66
CA ILE A 81 4.87 9.67 -3.65
C ILE A 81 5.84 9.91 -4.81
N PRO A 82 6.72 8.95 -5.16
CA PRO A 82 7.70 9.13 -6.22
C PRO A 82 7.03 8.95 -7.59
N LEU A 83 6.39 10.01 -8.10
CA LEU A 83 5.64 10.00 -9.37
C LEU A 83 6.50 9.74 -10.61
N ASP A 84 7.79 10.08 -10.53
CA ASP A 84 8.76 9.85 -11.61
C ASP A 84 9.41 8.46 -11.53
N ALA A 85 9.06 7.65 -10.52
CA ALA A 85 9.52 6.28 -10.46
C ALA A 85 8.91 5.49 -11.63
N PRO A 86 9.65 4.51 -12.21
CA PRO A 86 9.05 3.61 -13.17
C PRO A 86 7.85 2.92 -12.50
N ALA A 87 6.74 2.83 -13.23
CA ALA A 87 5.61 2.03 -12.79
C ALA A 87 6.11 0.62 -12.43
N PRO A 88 5.54 -0.03 -11.39
CA PRO A 88 5.90 -1.39 -11.06
C PRO A 88 5.78 -2.26 -12.32
N ALA A 89 6.74 -3.14 -12.52
CA ALA A 89 6.75 -4.00 -13.70
C ALA A 89 5.41 -4.74 -13.78
N ALA A 90 4.63 -4.43 -14.83
CA ALA A 90 3.29 -4.95 -14.95
C ALA A 90 3.33 -6.47 -14.99
N SER A 91 2.69 -7.13 -14.02
CA SER A 91 2.35 -8.54 -14.16
C SER A 91 1.51 -8.73 -15.43
N PRO A 92 1.75 -9.78 -16.23
CA PRO A 92 0.98 -10.02 -17.45
C PRO A 92 -0.51 -10.06 -17.10
N SER A 93 -1.24 -9.10 -17.66
CA SER A 93 -2.65 -8.82 -17.37
C SER A 93 -3.48 -10.09 -17.31
N HIS A 94 -4.27 -10.22 -16.23
CA HIS A 94 -5.46 -11.05 -16.22
C HIS A 94 -6.39 -10.48 -17.29
N ALA A 95 -6.35 -11.05 -18.49
CA ALA A 95 -7.31 -10.78 -19.53
C ALA A 95 -8.71 -10.87 -18.90
N LEU A 96 -9.46 -9.77 -18.99
CA LEU A 96 -10.89 -9.74 -18.73
C LEU A 96 -11.53 -10.81 -19.63
N ARG A 97 -11.76 -12.00 -19.08
CA ARG A 97 -12.59 -13.02 -19.70
C ARG A 97 -14.02 -12.68 -19.32
N GLY A 98 -14.75 -12.17 -20.30
CA GLY A 98 -16.21 -12.11 -20.28
C GLY A 98 -16.85 -13.48 -20.47
#